data_AF-A0A7L3TJQ8-F1
#
_entry.id   AF-A0A7L3TJQ8-F1
#
_cell.length_a   1.000
_cell.length_b   1.000
_cell.length_c   1.000
_cell.angle_alpha   90.00
_cell.angle_beta   90.00
_cell.angle_gamma   90.00
#
_symmetry.space_group_name_H-M   'P 1'
#
loop_
_entity.id
_entity.type
_entity.pdbx_description
1 polymer ?
#
loop_
_entity_poly.entity_id
_entity_poly.type
_entity_poly.pdbx_seq_one_letter_code
_entity_poly.pdbx_strand_id
1 'polypeptide(L)' 'AGSAWSCPPVRITCALLNPPNQCYSDWQCPRYKKCCPSFCGRKCLSRRPALPVSYG' A
#
# COMPACT_ATOMS: atom_id res chain seq x y z
N ALA A 1 1.07 -13.37 15.46
CA ALA A 1 1.38 -14.17 14.26
C ALA A 1 1.42 -13.25 13.04
N GLY A 2 2.61 -12.74 12.71
CA GLY A 2 2.83 -11.76 11.65
C GLY A 2 2.71 -12.41 10.27
N SER A 3 1.90 -11.81 9.40
CA SER A 3 1.81 -12.26 8.01
C SER A 3 3.14 -11.90 7.30
N ALA A 4 3.94 -12.91 6.94
CA ALA A 4 5.21 -12.76 6.24
C ALA A 4 5.04 -12.38 4.75
N TRP A 5 4.25 -11.34 4.48
CA TRP A 5 4.09 -10.78 3.15
C TRP A 5 4.76 -9.40 3.07
N SER A 6 5.36 -9.13 1.92
CA SER A 6 6.07 -7.90 1.61
C SER A 6 5.24 -7.03 0.67
N CYS A 7 5.40 -5.71 0.78
CA CYS A 7 4.73 -4.77 -0.11
C CYS A 7 5.03 -5.08 -1.59
N PRO A 8 4.07 -4.84 -2.50
CA PRO A 8 4.32 -4.99 -3.91
C PRO A 8 5.36 -3.96 -4.39
N PRO A 9 6.18 -4.28 -5.40
CA PRO A 9 7.11 -3.33 -5.98
C PRO A 9 6.34 -2.19 -6.68
N VAL A 10 6.73 -0.96 -6.41
CA VAL A 10 6.21 0.24 -7.10
C VAL A 10 7.18 0.60 -8.21
N ARG A 11 6.75 0.49 -9.46
CA ARG A 11 7.60 0.77 -10.64
C ARG A 11 7.47 2.20 -11.17
N ILE A 12 6.39 2.88 -10.82
CA ILE A 12 6.07 4.23 -11.30
C ILE A 12 5.58 5.03 -10.09
N THR A 13 6.06 6.26 -9.95
CA THR A 13 5.65 7.20 -8.91
C THR A 13 5.16 8.52 -9.51
N CYS A 14 4.26 9.21 -8.80
CA CYS A 14 3.81 10.55 -9.16
C CYS A 14 4.96 11.56 -9.02
N ALA A 15 4.94 12.62 -9.84
CA ALA A 15 5.92 13.70 -9.82
C ALA A 15 5.61 14.74 -8.72
N LEU A 16 5.42 14.28 -7.48
CA LEU A 16 5.24 15.14 -6.31
C LEU A 16 6.46 15.01 -5.41
N LEU A 17 7.07 16.14 -5.05
CA LEU A 17 8.21 16.18 -4.11
C LEU A 17 7.81 15.60 -2.74
N ASN A 18 6.60 15.92 -2.27
CA ASN A 18 6.06 15.50 -0.98
C ASN A 18 4.64 14.90 -1.17
N PRO A 19 4.53 13.64 -1.60
CA PRO A 19 3.22 13.03 -1.80
C PRO A 19 2.53 12.74 -0.45
N PRO A 20 1.19 12.87 -0.39
CA PRO A 20 0.44 12.64 0.84
C PRO A 20 0.50 11.16 1.26
N ASN A 21 0.83 10.92 2.52
CA ASN A 21 0.87 9.58 3.11
C ASN A 21 -0.40 9.33 3.93
N GLN A 22 -1.09 8.23 3.65
CA GLN A 22 -2.25 7.78 4.46
C GLN A 22 -1.82 7.03 5.72
N CYS A 23 -0.56 6.57 5.76
CA CYS A 23 0.05 5.87 6.88
C CYS A 23 1.55 6.07 6.87
N TYR A 24 2.19 5.91 8.03
CA TYR A 24 3.65 5.89 8.18
C TYR A 24 4.19 4.54 8.68
N SER A 25 3.33 3.73 9.30
CA SER A 25 3.69 2.46 9.92
C SER A 25 2.52 1.47 9.84
N ASP A 26 2.83 0.17 9.86
CA ASP A 26 1.84 -0.93 9.84
C ASP A 26 0.83 -0.81 10.99
N TRP A 27 1.21 -0.24 12.14
CA TRP A 27 0.33 -0.04 13.30
C TRP A 27 -0.81 0.94 13.05
N GLN A 28 -0.65 1.86 12.10
CA GLN A 28 -1.70 2.81 11.70
C GLN A 28 -2.71 2.15 10.74
N CYS A 29 -2.38 0.96 10.22
CA CYS A 29 -3.24 0.25 9.31
C CYS A 29 -4.22 -0.66 10.05
N PRO A 30 -5.44 -0.84 9.52
CA PRO A 30 -6.38 -1.83 10.03
C PRO A 30 -5.77 -3.25 10.01
N ARG A 31 -6.34 -4.15 10.81
CA ARG A 31 -5.88 -5.55 10.94
C ARG A 31 -5.54 -6.18 9.57
N TYR A 32 -4.42 -6.90 9.52
CA TYR A 32 -3.91 -7.64 8.36
C TYR A 32 -3.52 -6.78 7.14
N LYS A 33 -3.40 -5.46 7.30
CA LYS A 33 -2.84 -4.55 6.29
C LYS A 33 -1.45 -4.07 6.71
N LYS A 34 -0.64 -3.71 5.72
CA LYS A 34 0.68 -3.09 5.89
C LYS A 34 0.71 -1.71 5.26
N CYS A 35 1.51 -0.81 5.83
CA CYS A 35 1.76 0.49 5.25
C CYS A 35 2.81 0.37 4.15
N CYS A 36 2.36 0.44 2.90
CA CYS A 36 3.18 0.21 1.73
C CYS A 36 3.34 1.46 0.88
N PRO A 37 4.47 1.60 0.15
CA PRO A 37 4.57 2.58 -0.91
C PRO A 37 3.53 2.29 -2.00
N SER A 38 3.03 3.35 -2.61
CA SER A 38 2.07 3.34 -3.72
C SER A 38 2.58 4.25 -4.83
N PHE A 39 1.87 4.30 -5.97
CA PHE A 39 2.15 5.27 -7.03
C PHE A 39 2.28 6.72 -6.51
N CYS A 40 1.51 7.12 -5.51
CA CYS A 40 1.66 8.43 -4.88
C CYS A 40 1.54 8.29 -3.37
N GLY A 41 2.67 8.42 -2.66
CA GLY A 41 2.76 8.31 -1.21
C GLY A 41 2.65 6.88 -0.68
N ARG A 42 2.08 6.74 0.53
CA ARG A 42 1.92 5.47 1.24
C ARG A 42 0.45 5.16 1.53
N LYS A 43 0.08 3.87 1.43
CA LYS A 43 -1.29 3.38 1.68
C LYS A 43 -1.27 2.05 2.44
N CYS A 44 -2.36 1.78 3.16
CA CYS A 44 -2.57 0.51 3.82
C CYS A 44 -3.03 -0.56 2.83
N LEU A 45 -2.16 -1.51 2.49
CA LEU A 45 -2.42 -2.59 1.54
C LEU A 45 -2.59 -3.93 2.25
N SER A 46 -3.52 -4.74 1.75
CA SER A 46 -3.69 -6.14 2.15
C SER A 46 -2.83 -7.06 1.27
N ARG A 47 -2.54 -8.27 1.78
CA ARG A 47 -1.75 -9.31 1.08
C ARG A 47 -2.28 -9.68 -0.29
N ARG A 48 -3.61 -9.68 -0.45
CA ARG A 48 -4.22 -9.66 -1.77
C ARG A 48 -4.29 -8.21 -2.21
N PRO A 49 -3.74 -7.83 -3.39
CA PRO A 49 -4.22 -6.61 -4.00
C PRO A 49 -5.74 -6.78 -4.06
N ALA A 50 -6.48 -5.88 -3.46
CA ALA A 50 -7.88 -5.70 -3.82
C ALA A 50 -7.83 -5.13 -5.25
N LEU A 51 -7.48 -5.97 -6.22
CA LEU A 51 -7.90 -5.74 -7.59
C LEU A 51 -9.43 -5.72 -7.48
N PRO A 52 -10.12 -4.62 -7.81
CA PRO A 52 -11.35 -4.84 -8.52
C PRO A 52 -10.88 -5.48 -9.83
N VAL A 53 -11.03 -6.80 -9.95
CA VAL A 53 -11.05 -7.38 -11.28
C VAL A 53 -12.35 -6.87 -11.90
N SER A 54 -12.33 -5.64 -12.42
CA SER A 54 -13.27 -5.19 -13.43
C SER A 54 -12.79 -5.81 -14.74
N TYR A 55 -13.18 -7.06 -14.99
CA TYR A 55 -13.46 -7.43 -16.37
C TYR A 55 -14.80 -6.78 -16.68
N GLY A 56 -14.75 -5.67 -17.40
CA GLY A 56 -15.89 -4.84 -17.76
C GLY A 56 -15.38 -3.52 -18.28
#